data_AF-A0A453PDZ9-F1
#
_entry.id   AF-A0A453PDZ9-F1
#
_cell.length_a   1.000
_cell.length_b   1.000
_cell.length_c   1.000
_cell.angle_alpha   90.00
_cell.angle_beta   90.00
_cell.angle_gamma   90.00
#
_symmetry.space_group_name_H-M   'P 1'
#
loop_
_entity.id
_entity.type
_entity.pdbx_description
1 polymer ?
#
loop_
_entity_poly.entity_id
_entity_poly.type
_entity_poly.pdbx_seq_one_letter_code
_entity_poly.pdbx_strand_id
1 'polypeptide(L)'
;ALKMLTPDIDPIPPEVLTEFNLANLFDAYMGIHKPKNRDEADFARRRLIFDDFFYLQLGRLFQMLEAVGTRVEKEELLYKCENHELNAVGVDQWSPLANKLLKALPYSLTASQLNAVKEIIWDLRRPVPMNRLLQGDVGCGKTIVAFLACMEVVNSG
;
A
#
# COMPACT_ATOMS: atom_id res chain seq x y z
N ALA A 1 -0.67 6.11 35.70
CA ALA A 1 -0.60 5.51 34.36
C ALA A 1 -0.88 4.00 34.44
N LEU A 2 0.10 3.14 34.75
CA LEU A 2 -0.07 1.67 34.69
C LEU A 2 -1.19 1.06 35.55
N LYS A 3 -1.58 1.70 36.66
CA LYS A 3 -2.68 1.23 37.53
C LYS A 3 -4.08 1.34 36.90
N MET A 4 -4.21 2.02 35.77
CA MET A 4 -5.48 2.19 35.02
C MET A 4 -5.64 1.16 33.89
N LEU A 5 -4.61 0.34 33.62
CA LEU A 5 -4.69 -0.69 32.58
C LEU A 5 -5.44 -1.89 33.13
N THR A 6 -6.60 -2.19 32.54
CA THR A 6 -7.33 -3.43 32.78
C THR A 6 -6.66 -4.57 32.01
N PRO A 7 -6.27 -5.68 32.66
CA PRO A 7 -5.58 -6.79 32.00
C PRO A 7 -6.38 -7.44 30.86
N ASP A 8 -7.72 -7.36 30.94
CA ASP A 8 -8.62 -8.14 30.09
C ASP A 8 -9.02 -7.44 28.77
N ILE A 9 -8.51 -6.22 28.52
CA ILE A 9 -8.86 -5.46 27.32
C ILE A 9 -7.63 -5.31 26.43
N ASP A 10 -7.64 -6.03 25.31
CA ASP A 10 -6.70 -5.86 24.22
C ASP A 10 -7.46 -5.39 22.96
N PRO A 11 -7.05 -4.28 22.33
CA PRO A 11 -7.70 -3.80 21.11
C PRO A 11 -7.38 -4.66 19.87
N ILE A 12 -6.35 -5.49 19.95
CA ILE A 12 -5.97 -6.42 18.88
C ILE A 12 -6.62 -7.79 19.15
N PRO A 13 -7.29 -8.40 18.16
CA PRO A 13 -7.93 -9.71 18.33
C PRO A 13 -6.94 -10.80 18.77
N PRO A 14 -7.36 -11.75 19.65
CA PRO A 14 -6.50 -12.81 20.15
C PRO A 14 -5.83 -13.66 19.07
N GLU A 15 -6.51 -13.85 17.94
CA GLU A 15 -6.01 -14.59 16.79
C GLU A 15 -4.76 -13.92 16.20
N VAL A 16 -4.78 -12.58 16.08
CA VAL A 16 -3.66 -11.77 15.59
C VAL A 16 -2.49 -11.80 16.58
N LEU A 17 -2.77 -11.74 17.89
CA LEU A 17 -1.72 -11.86 18.92
C LEU A 17 -0.97 -13.19 18.78
N THR A 18 -1.71 -14.26 18.55
CA THR A 18 -1.18 -15.62 18.42
C THR A 18 -0.40 -15.78 17.12
N GLU A 19 -0.97 -15.33 16.00
CA GLU A 19 -0.34 -15.41 14.67
C GLU A 19 1.00 -14.68 14.62
N PHE A 20 1.06 -13.46 15.16
CA PHE A 20 2.27 -12.63 15.12
C PHE A 20 3.19 -12.84 16.33
N ASN A 21 2.82 -13.72 17.27
CA ASN A 21 3.53 -13.97 18.53
C ASN A 21 3.82 -12.65 19.29
N LEU A 22 2.75 -11.93 19.60
CA LEU A 22 2.78 -10.64 20.30
C LEU A 22 2.32 -10.79 21.75
N ALA A 23 2.94 -10.03 22.65
CA ALA A 23 2.43 -9.88 24.01
C ALA A 23 1.06 -9.16 23.98
N ASN A 24 0.20 -9.42 24.97
CA ASN A 24 -0.99 -8.59 25.16
C ASN A 24 -0.59 -7.16 25.56
N LEU A 25 -1.52 -6.21 25.41
CA LEU A 25 -1.26 -4.80 25.64
C LEU A 25 -0.78 -4.51 27.07
N PHE A 26 -1.37 -5.17 28.08
CA PHE A 26 -0.97 -4.99 29.48
C PHE A 26 0.49 -5.40 29.70
N ASP A 27 0.87 -6.59 29.24
CA ASP A 27 2.24 -7.11 29.37
C ASP A 27 3.24 -6.29 28.56
N ALA A 28 2.84 -5.73 27.41
CA ALA A 28 3.69 -4.82 26.65
C ALA A 28 3.96 -3.52 27.41
N TYR A 29 2.94 -2.90 28.01
CA TYR A 29 3.16 -1.72 28.85
C TYR A 29 3.97 -2.04 30.11
N MET A 30 3.75 -3.20 30.73
CA MET A 30 4.55 -3.62 31.88
C MET A 30 6.00 -3.88 31.47
N GLY A 31 6.25 -4.57 30.37
CA GLY A 31 7.58 -4.91 29.88
C GLY A 31 8.39 -3.71 29.39
N ILE A 32 7.75 -2.64 28.88
CA ILE A 32 8.49 -1.44 28.48
C ILE A 32 8.87 -0.57 29.69
N HIS A 33 8.05 -0.55 30.74
CA HIS A 33 8.26 0.30 31.91
C HIS A 33 9.01 -0.40 33.05
N LYS A 34 8.77 -1.70 33.26
CA LYS A 34 9.32 -2.53 34.35
C LYS A 34 9.68 -3.94 33.86
N PRO A 35 10.61 -4.07 32.90
CA PRO A 35 11.06 -5.39 32.43
C PRO A 35 11.84 -6.14 33.51
N LYS A 36 11.63 -7.46 33.60
CA LYS A 36 12.45 -8.38 34.40
C LYS A 36 13.79 -8.65 33.73
N ASN A 37 13.82 -8.67 32.40
CA ASN A 37 15.01 -8.88 31.59
C ASN A 37 14.91 -8.14 30.25
N ARG A 38 16.02 -8.15 29.49
CA ARG A 38 16.07 -7.47 28.19
C ARG A 38 15.07 -8.05 27.18
N ASP A 39 14.88 -9.36 27.21
CA ASP A 39 13.97 -10.05 26.28
C ASP A 39 12.52 -9.56 26.45
N GLU A 40 12.05 -9.42 27.68
CA GLU A 40 10.71 -8.88 27.98
C GLU A 40 10.54 -7.44 27.49
N ALA A 41 11.58 -6.61 27.63
CA ALA A 41 11.59 -5.26 27.07
C ALA A 41 11.52 -5.25 25.53
N ASP A 42 12.19 -6.20 24.88
CA ASP A 42 12.20 -6.33 23.43
C ASP A 42 10.86 -6.87 22.89
N PHE A 43 10.22 -7.82 23.58
CA PHE A 43 8.85 -8.27 23.28
C PHE A 43 7.82 -7.15 23.44
N ALA A 44 7.91 -6.38 24.52
CA ALA A 44 7.08 -5.20 24.74
C ALA A 44 7.26 -4.17 23.63
N ARG A 45 8.52 -3.86 23.26
CA ARG A 45 8.81 -2.93 22.15
C ARG A 45 8.23 -3.43 20.84
N ARG A 46 8.36 -4.72 20.52
CA ARG A 46 7.81 -5.31 19.30
C ARG A 46 6.29 -5.16 19.24
N ARG A 47 5.59 -5.38 20.36
CA ARG A 47 4.13 -5.18 20.43
C ARG A 47 3.73 -3.71 20.21
N LEU A 48 4.41 -2.76 20.85
CA LEU A 48 4.09 -1.34 20.70
C LEU A 48 4.39 -0.82 19.29
N ILE A 49 5.50 -1.26 18.68
CA ILE A 49 5.81 -0.97 17.27
C ILE A 49 4.74 -1.56 16.36
N PHE A 50 4.29 -2.79 16.63
CA PHE A 50 3.20 -3.39 15.86
C PHE A 50 1.92 -2.56 15.95
N ASP A 51 1.51 -2.13 17.14
CA ASP A 51 0.32 -1.28 17.32
C ASP A 51 0.42 0.01 16.50
N ASP A 52 1.56 0.71 16.56
CA ASP A 52 1.78 1.94 15.79
C ASP A 52 1.61 1.70 14.28
N PHE A 53 2.27 0.69 13.73
CA PHE A 53 2.14 0.37 12.31
C PHE A 53 0.74 -0.12 11.95
N PHE A 54 0.12 -0.94 12.80
CA PHE A 54 -1.22 -1.47 12.56
C PHE A 54 -2.24 -0.33 12.48
N TYR A 55 -2.24 0.61 13.43
CA TYR A 55 -3.16 1.73 13.42
C TYR A 55 -2.89 2.71 12.26
N LEU A 56 -1.63 2.91 11.87
CA LEU A 56 -1.29 3.68 10.68
C LEU A 56 -1.86 3.04 9.40
N GLN A 57 -1.70 1.72 9.24
CA GLN A 57 -2.23 1.00 8.09
C GLN A 57 -3.76 0.96 8.09
N LEU A 58 -4.37 0.74 9.26
CA LEU A 58 -5.82 0.74 9.41
C LEU A 58 -6.42 2.12 9.10
N GLY A 59 -5.80 3.20 9.59
CA GLY A 59 -6.20 4.57 9.26
C GLY A 59 -6.09 4.86 7.75
N ARG A 60 -5.02 4.38 7.10
CA ARG A 60 -4.87 4.50 5.64
C ARG A 60 -5.96 3.72 4.89
N LEU A 61 -6.27 2.51 5.33
CA LEU A 61 -7.34 1.70 4.75
C LEU A 61 -8.70 2.41 4.86
N PHE A 62 -9.02 2.98 6.02
CA PHE A 62 -10.26 3.75 6.19
C PHE A 62 -10.33 4.96 5.26
N GLN A 63 -9.25 5.74 5.14
CA GLN A 63 -9.18 6.84 4.18
C GLN A 63 -9.41 6.38 2.74
N MET A 64 -8.84 5.24 2.35
CA MET A 64 -9.03 4.67 1.02
C MET A 64 -10.47 4.18 0.81
N LEU A 65 -11.11 3.60 1.82
CA LEU A 65 -12.50 3.16 1.77
C LEU A 65 -13.49 4.34 1.74
N GLU A 66 -13.18 5.45 2.39
CA GLU A 66 -13.99 6.68 2.34
C GLU A 66 -13.95 7.36 0.97
N ALA A 67 -12.79 7.31 0.30
CA ALA A 67 -12.63 7.84 -1.06
C ALA A 67 -13.44 7.05 -2.12
N VAL A 68 -13.99 5.90 -1.73
CA VAL A 68 -14.67 4.96 -2.59
C VAL A 68 -16.15 4.89 -2.22
N GLY A 69 -17.03 5.18 -3.19
CA GLY A 69 -18.45 5.43 -2.94
C GLY A 69 -19.33 4.19 -3.02
N THR A 70 -18.99 3.24 -3.88
CA THR A 70 -19.85 2.08 -4.16
C THR A 70 -19.40 0.82 -3.41
N ARG A 71 -20.35 -0.09 -3.21
CA ARG A 71 -20.08 -1.38 -2.56
C ARG A 71 -19.09 -2.24 -3.36
N VAL A 72 -19.21 -2.24 -4.68
CA VAL A 72 -18.35 -3.02 -5.59
C VAL A 72 -16.90 -2.56 -5.49
N GLU A 73 -16.66 -1.25 -5.50
CA GLU A 73 -15.31 -0.71 -5.37
C GLU A 73 -14.71 -0.99 -3.99
N LYS A 74 -15.50 -0.99 -2.91
CA LYS A 74 -15.02 -1.35 -1.57
C LYS A 74 -14.62 -2.83 -1.48
N GLU A 75 -15.44 -3.72 -2.03
CA GLU A 75 -15.14 -5.16 -2.09
C GLU A 75 -13.86 -5.42 -2.91
N GLU A 76 -13.71 -4.77 -4.07
CA GLU A 76 -12.52 -4.85 -4.90
C GLU A 76 -11.27 -4.31 -4.18
N LEU A 77 -11.39 -3.21 -3.44
CA LEU A 77 -10.28 -2.61 -2.70
C LEU A 77 -9.79 -3.56 -1.60
N LEU A 78 -10.71 -4.18 -0.85
CA LEU A 78 -10.38 -5.17 0.17
C LEU A 78 -9.74 -6.41 -0.44
N TYR A 79 -10.30 -6.91 -1.54
CA TYR A 79 -9.73 -8.03 -2.28
C TYR A 79 -8.29 -7.74 -2.76
N LYS A 80 -8.01 -6.52 -3.24
CA LYS A 80 -6.65 -6.07 -3.61
C LYS A 80 -5.70 -6.07 -2.41
N CYS A 81 -6.17 -5.64 -1.25
CA CYS A 81 -5.37 -5.63 -0.02
C CYS A 81 -5.04 -7.05 0.47
N GLU A 82 -5.97 -8.00 0.35
CA GLU A 82 -5.77 -9.39 0.77
C GLU A 82 -4.84 -10.16 -0.17
N ASN A 83 -4.99 -9.98 -1.48
CA ASN A 83 -4.37 -10.88 -2.47
C ASN A 83 -2.99 -10.43 -2.96
N HIS A 84 -2.45 -9.30 -2.47
CA HIS A 84 -1.15 -8.75 -2.87
C HIS A 84 -0.89 -8.92 -4.38
N GLU A 85 -1.88 -8.61 -5.23
CA GLU A 85 -1.78 -8.91 -6.65
C GLU A 85 -0.57 -8.20 -7.24
N LEU A 86 0.47 -8.97 -7.58
CA LEU A 86 1.67 -8.47 -8.22
C LEU A 86 1.27 -7.96 -9.60
N ASN A 87 1.30 -6.63 -9.73
CA ASN A 87 0.96 -5.92 -10.96
C ASN A 87 1.85 -6.40 -12.12
N ALA A 88 1.23 -6.95 -13.17
CA ALA A 88 1.59 -6.74 -14.58
C ALA A 88 0.88 -7.79 -15.45
N VAL A 89 -0.44 -7.66 -15.64
CA VAL A 89 -1.01 -8.14 -16.90
C VAL A 89 -0.61 -7.11 -17.95
N GLY A 90 0.23 -7.55 -18.90
CA GLY A 90 0.90 -6.68 -19.87
C GLY A 90 -0.08 -5.81 -20.65
N VAL A 91 0.27 -4.53 -20.80
CA VAL A 91 -0.22 -3.76 -21.95
C VAL A 91 0.54 -4.29 -23.14
N ASP A 92 -0.01 -5.30 -23.80
CA ASP A 92 0.62 -5.90 -24.99
C ASP A 92 0.49 -5.00 -26.21
N GLN A 93 -0.45 -4.04 -26.18
CA GLN A 93 -0.69 -3.09 -27.27
C GLN A 93 -0.93 -1.69 -26.73
N TRP A 94 -0.12 -0.75 -27.22
CA TRP A 94 -0.28 0.70 -26.98
C TRP A 94 -1.42 1.26 -27.82
N SER A 95 -2.09 2.28 -27.29
CA SER A 95 -3.05 3.07 -28.04
C SER A 95 -2.40 3.75 -29.27
N PRO A 96 -3.18 4.11 -30.31
CA PRO A 96 -2.65 4.85 -31.46
C PRO A 96 -1.95 6.16 -31.08
N LEU A 97 -2.45 6.85 -30.04
CA LEU A 97 -1.88 8.11 -29.55
C LEU A 97 -0.54 7.88 -28.83
N ALA A 98 -0.46 6.90 -27.93
CA ALA A 98 0.79 6.51 -27.28
C ALA A 98 1.83 6.03 -28.31
N ASN A 99 1.43 5.27 -29.33
CA ASN A 99 2.33 4.85 -30.42
C ASN A 99 2.91 6.02 -31.20
N LYS A 100 2.12 7.08 -31.47
CA LYS A 100 2.63 8.30 -32.13
C LYS A 100 3.67 9.00 -31.26
N LEU A 101 3.43 9.10 -29.96
CA LEU A 101 4.37 9.67 -29.00
C LEU A 101 5.68 8.86 -28.95
N LEU A 102 5.59 7.53 -28.81
CA LEU A 102 6.75 6.64 -28.77
C LEU A 102 7.63 6.76 -30.03
N LYS A 103 7.02 6.91 -31.22
CA LYS A 103 7.74 7.12 -32.49
C LYS A 103 8.37 8.51 -32.62
N ALA A 104 7.86 9.51 -31.91
CA ALA A 104 8.39 10.88 -31.94
C ALA A 104 9.57 11.10 -31.00
N LEU A 105 9.79 10.20 -30.03
CA LEU A 105 10.90 10.31 -29.09
C LEU A 105 12.25 10.05 -29.80
N PRO A 106 13.29 10.86 -29.55
CA PRO A 106 14.63 10.63 -30.09
C PRO A 106 15.40 9.53 -29.34
N TYR A 107 14.72 8.76 -28.48
CA TYR A 107 15.27 7.69 -27.66
C TYR A 107 14.20 6.64 -27.37
N SER A 108 14.63 5.44 -26.96
CA SER A 108 13.75 4.39 -26.45
C SER A 108 13.56 4.52 -24.94
N LEU A 109 12.38 4.17 -24.44
CA LEU A 109 12.14 4.08 -23.00
C LEU A 109 12.95 2.95 -22.36
N THR A 110 13.30 3.14 -21.09
CA THR A 110 13.94 2.09 -20.29
C THR A 110 12.92 1.03 -19.86
N ALA A 111 13.40 -0.15 -19.48
CA ALA A 111 12.54 -1.20 -18.95
C ALA A 111 11.74 -0.73 -17.71
N SER A 112 12.39 0.03 -16.81
CA SER A 112 11.72 0.59 -15.62
C SER A 112 10.62 1.60 -15.98
N GLN A 113 10.83 2.44 -17.01
CA GLN A 113 9.80 3.36 -17.48
C GLN A 113 8.62 2.60 -18.10
N LEU A 114 8.88 1.59 -18.92
CA LEU A 114 7.84 0.74 -19.52
C LEU A 114 7.03 0.00 -18.47
N ASN A 115 7.70 -0.57 -17.45
CA ASN A 115 7.03 -1.23 -16.34
C ASN A 115 6.16 -0.26 -15.54
N ALA A 116 6.70 0.92 -15.21
CA ALA A 116 5.94 1.95 -14.50
C ALA A 116 4.67 2.37 -15.25
N VAL A 117 4.75 2.54 -16.59
CA VAL A 117 3.57 2.85 -17.40
C VAL A 117 2.57 1.69 -17.41
N LYS A 118 3.04 0.44 -17.57
CA LYS A 118 2.17 -0.75 -17.54
C LYS A 118 1.43 -0.88 -16.21
N GLU A 119 2.12 -0.66 -15.10
CA GLU A 119 1.54 -0.68 -13.76
C GLU A 119 0.49 0.43 -13.59
N ILE A 120 0.78 1.65 -14.05
CA ILE A 120 -0.19 2.76 -14.04
C ILE A 120 -1.43 2.40 -14.85
N ILE A 121 -1.28 1.90 -16.08
CA ILE A 121 -2.42 1.53 -16.94
C ILE A 121 -3.22 0.40 -16.33
N TRP A 122 -2.55 -0.59 -15.73
CA TRP A 122 -3.22 -1.69 -15.05
C TRP A 122 -4.06 -1.18 -13.88
N ASP A 123 -3.51 -0.31 -13.03
CA ASP A 123 -4.25 0.29 -11.92
C ASP A 123 -5.44 1.13 -12.43
N LEU A 124 -5.26 1.89 -13.51
CA LEU A 124 -6.31 2.73 -14.11
C LEU A 124 -7.46 1.93 -14.76
N ARG A 125 -7.24 0.67 -15.14
CA ARG A 125 -8.27 -0.19 -15.73
C ARG A 125 -9.17 -0.87 -14.70
N ARG A 126 -8.81 -0.81 -13.41
CA ARG A 126 -9.59 -1.42 -12.33
C ARG A 126 -10.78 -0.54 -11.96
N PRO A 127 -11.83 -1.12 -11.34
CA PRO A 127 -12.96 -0.32 -10.89
C PRO A 127 -12.62 0.55 -9.66
N VAL A 128 -11.49 0.32 -8.98
CA VAL A 128 -11.03 1.15 -7.86
C VAL A 128 -10.08 2.27 -8.31
N PRO A 129 -10.15 3.48 -7.70
CA PRO A 129 -9.25 4.56 -8.03
C PRO A 129 -7.77 4.19 -7.87
N MET A 130 -6.93 4.54 -8.85
CA MET A 130 -5.48 4.39 -8.74
C MET A 130 -4.91 5.38 -7.70
N ASN A 131 -4.19 4.88 -6.70
CA ASN A 131 -3.46 5.68 -5.72
C ASN A 131 -1.96 5.31 -5.73
N ARG A 132 -1.30 5.64 -6.84
CA ARG A 132 0.10 5.28 -7.11
C ARG A 132 1.00 6.51 -7.03
N LEU A 133 2.12 6.37 -6.31
CA LEU A 133 3.21 7.34 -6.33
C LEU A 133 4.24 6.94 -7.40
N LEU A 134 4.42 7.77 -8.42
CA LEU A 134 5.49 7.61 -9.40
C LEU A 134 6.79 8.23 -8.86
N GLN A 135 7.67 7.40 -8.31
CA GLN A 135 8.92 7.84 -7.69
C GLN A 135 10.15 7.55 -8.56
N GLY A 136 11.13 8.45 -8.51
CA GLY A 136 12.44 8.29 -9.14
C GLY A 136 13.25 9.57 -9.08
N ASP A 137 14.55 9.48 -9.35
CA ASP A 137 15.48 10.62 -9.28
C ASP A 137 15.19 11.71 -10.31
N VAL A 138 15.78 12.89 -10.11
CA VAL A 138 15.72 13.97 -11.10
C VAL A 138 16.35 13.49 -12.40
N GLY A 139 15.64 13.67 -13.53
CA GLY A 139 16.11 13.26 -14.86
C GLY A 139 15.79 11.81 -15.26
N CYS A 140 15.21 10.97 -14.39
CA CYS A 140 14.90 9.57 -14.75
C CYS A 140 13.69 9.38 -15.70
N GLY A 141 13.06 10.47 -16.15
CA GLY A 141 11.96 10.42 -17.12
C GLY A 141 10.57 10.17 -16.52
N LYS A 142 10.31 10.56 -15.26
CA LYS A 142 8.94 10.51 -14.68
C LYS A 142 7.89 11.22 -15.55
N THR A 143 8.28 12.33 -16.18
CA THR A 143 7.39 13.10 -17.05
C THR A 143 6.91 12.29 -18.25
N ILE A 144 7.80 11.53 -18.91
CA ILE A 144 7.40 10.75 -20.09
C ILE A 144 6.49 9.57 -19.70
N VAL A 145 6.75 8.96 -18.54
CA VAL A 145 5.88 7.91 -17.97
C VAL A 145 4.47 8.46 -17.70
N ALA A 146 4.37 9.60 -17.02
CA ALA A 146 3.08 10.24 -16.73
C ALA A 146 2.36 10.64 -18.03
N PHE A 147 3.08 11.19 -19.01
CA PHE A 147 2.49 11.62 -20.27
C PHE A 147 1.95 10.44 -21.10
N LEU A 148 2.67 9.30 -21.13
CA LEU A 148 2.17 8.09 -21.78
C LEU A 148 0.90 7.56 -21.12
N ALA A 149 0.84 7.54 -19.79
CA ALA A 149 -0.38 7.18 -19.07
C ALA A 149 -1.54 8.12 -19.44
N CYS A 150 -1.31 9.43 -19.54
CA CYS A 150 -2.32 10.38 -20.00
C CYS A 150 -2.79 10.08 -21.44
N MET A 151 -1.88 9.72 -22.35
CA MET A 151 -2.25 9.39 -23.73
C MET A 151 -3.17 8.16 -23.79
N GLU A 152 -2.92 7.16 -22.96
CA GLU A 152 -3.77 5.97 -22.86
C GLU A 152 -5.17 6.33 -22.33
N VAL A 153 -5.25 7.14 -21.28
CA VAL A 153 -6.54 7.61 -20.72
C VAL A 153 -7.32 8.42 -21.75
N VAL A 154 -6.70 9.43 -22.38
CA VAL A 154 -7.35 10.29 -23.39
C VAL A 154 -7.87 9.47 -24.57
N ASN A 155 -7.17 8.39 -24.94
CA ASN A 155 -7.63 7.51 -26.00
C ASN A 155 -8.85 6.67 -25.60
N SER A 156 -9.04 6.39 -24.31
CA SER A 156 -10.17 5.63 -23.79
C SER A 156 -11.47 6.45 -23.63
N GLY A 157 -11.41 7.77 -23.75
CA GLY A 157 -12.53 8.70 -23.63
C GLY A 157 -12.53 9.46 -22.32
#